data_AF-A0A3D8S9A4-F1
#
_entry.id   AF-A0A3D8S9A4-F1
#
_cell.length_a   1.000
_cell.length_b   1.000
_cell.length_c   1.000
_cell.angle_alpha   90.00
_cell.angle_beta   90.00
_cell.angle_gamma   90.00
#
_symmetry.space_group_name_H-M   'P 1'
#
loop_
_entity.id
_entity.type
_entity.pdbx_description
1 polymer ?
#
loop_
_entity_poly.entity_id
_entity_poly.type
_entity_poly.pdbx_seq_one_letter_code
_entity_poly.pdbx_strand_id
1 'polypeptide(L)'
;MSQLPKNMIRQSMFYNREYYYPHRDESVLVPHLEHCIDNLRESLMCEGDMTFYPMLWAENMGRVIPDFEVVHTCRDYSALKEWADNRDAATEGVWQKSAARLHATMEH
;
A
#
# COMPACT_ATOMS: atom_id res chain seq x y z
N MET A 1 30.66 5.64 12.03
CA MET A 1 29.50 4.77 11.70
C MET A 1 29.14 5.05 10.25
N SER A 2 29.50 4.16 9.32
CA SER A 2 29.19 4.33 7.90
C SER A 2 27.67 4.32 7.71
N GLN A 3 27.11 5.40 7.18
CA GLN A 3 25.70 5.47 6.81
C GLN A 3 25.35 4.28 5.90
N LEU A 4 24.25 3.59 6.19
CA LEU A 4 23.68 2.61 5.28
C LEU A 4 23.40 3.29 3.93
N PRO A 5 23.69 2.64 2.78
CA PRO A 5 23.40 3.22 1.47
C PRO A 5 21.91 3.56 1.35
N LYS A 6 21.59 4.82 1.04
CA LYS A 6 20.22 5.31 0.83
C LYS A 6 19.64 4.76 -0.48
N ASN A 7 19.30 3.47 -0.51
CA ASN A 7 18.66 2.71 -1.61
C ASN A 7 18.93 1.18 -1.55
N MET A 8 19.31 0.64 -0.39
CA MET A 8 19.61 -0.79 -0.20
C MET A 8 18.51 -1.73 -0.72
N ILE A 9 17.23 -1.42 -0.46
CA ILE A 9 16.09 -2.25 -0.93
C ILE A 9 16.15 -2.42 -2.45
N ARG A 10 16.25 -1.32 -3.20
CA ARG A 10 16.33 -1.34 -4.66
C ARG A 10 17.57 -2.10 -5.15
N GLN A 11 18.73 -1.79 -4.59
CA GLN A 11 20.00 -2.34 -5.06
C GLN A 11 20.14 -3.84 -4.77
N SER A 12 19.48 -4.33 -3.72
CA SER A 12 19.56 -5.72 -3.30
C SER A 12 18.42 -6.60 -3.84
N MET A 13 17.53 -6.06 -4.67
CA MET A 13 16.56 -6.86 -5.42
C MET A 13 17.27 -7.95 -6.23
N PHE A 14 16.63 -9.10 -6.43
CA PHE A 14 17.26 -10.27 -7.03
C PHE A 14 17.96 -10.00 -8.37
N TYR A 15 17.42 -9.07 -9.18
CA TYR A 15 17.96 -8.66 -10.48
C TYR A 15 19.07 -7.60 -10.43
N ASN A 16 19.23 -6.89 -9.30
CA ASN A 16 20.23 -5.84 -9.10
C ASN A 16 21.40 -6.30 -8.23
N ARG A 17 21.18 -7.32 -7.39
CA ARG A 17 22.08 -7.72 -6.32
C ARG A 17 23.47 -8.10 -6.80
N GLU A 18 23.57 -8.84 -7.91
CA GLU A 18 24.87 -9.27 -8.47
C GLU A 18 25.73 -8.06 -8.90
N TYR A 19 25.09 -7.00 -9.40
CA TYR A 19 25.79 -5.78 -9.82
C TYR A 19 26.25 -4.90 -8.65
N TYR A 20 25.38 -4.67 -7.66
CA TYR A 20 25.69 -3.75 -6.55
C TYR A 20 26.42 -4.43 -5.37
N TYR A 21 26.25 -5.73 -5.20
CA TYR A 21 26.75 -6.49 -4.05
C TYR A 21 27.39 -7.84 -4.43
N PRO A 22 28.35 -7.88 -5.38
CA PRO A 22 28.91 -9.12 -5.93
C PRO A 22 29.66 -9.98 -4.91
N HIS A 23 30.07 -9.42 -3.77
CA HIS A 23 30.88 -10.09 -2.74
C HIS A 23 30.25 -10.02 -1.34
N ARG A 24 28.97 -9.66 -1.25
CA ARG A 24 28.27 -9.68 0.05
C ARG A 24 27.88 -11.11 0.38
N ASP A 25 28.09 -11.47 1.64
CA ASP A 25 27.58 -12.70 2.21
C ASP A 25 26.05 -12.69 2.21
N GLU A 26 25.45 -13.61 1.48
CA GLU A 26 24.00 -13.75 1.38
C GLU A 26 23.36 -14.05 2.74
N SER A 27 24.05 -14.79 3.61
CA SER A 27 23.57 -15.13 4.95
C SER A 27 23.39 -13.91 5.85
N VAL A 28 24.01 -12.78 5.50
CA VAL A 28 23.86 -11.50 6.18
C VAL A 28 22.94 -10.57 5.39
N LEU A 29 23.10 -10.51 4.07
CA LEU A 29 22.37 -9.59 3.21
C LEU A 29 20.87 -9.91 3.15
N VAL A 30 20.50 -11.19 3.01
CA VAL A 30 19.10 -11.60 2.84
C VAL A 30 18.28 -11.32 4.11
N PRO A 31 18.69 -11.77 5.31
CA PRO A 31 17.92 -11.49 6.53
C PRO A 31 17.82 -10.01 6.86
N HIS A 32 18.84 -9.21 6.50
CA HIS A 32 18.80 -7.77 6.70
C HIS A 32 17.73 -7.10 5.83
N LEU A 33 17.53 -7.59 4.60
CA LEU A 33 16.51 -7.05 3.70
C LEU A 33 15.12 -7.56 4.07
N GLU A 34 15.00 -8.83 4.42
CA GLU A 34 13.72 -9.46 4.75
C GLU A 34 13.04 -8.76 5.91
N HIS A 35 13.74 -8.46 7.02
CA HIS A 35 13.09 -7.73 8.11
C HIS A 35 12.76 -6.28 7.71
N CYS A 36 13.57 -5.61 6.87
CA CYS A 36 13.24 -4.25 6.40
C CYS A 36 11.95 -4.25 5.56
N ILE A 37 11.82 -5.22 4.66
CA ILE A 37 10.64 -5.42 3.84
C ILE A 37 9.45 -5.81 4.73
N ASP A 38 9.66 -6.64 5.74
CA ASP A 38 8.62 -7.05 6.67
C ASP A 38 8.11 -5.88 7.51
N ASN A 39 9.00 -5.02 8.03
CA ASN A 39 8.60 -3.79 8.71
C ASN A 39 7.79 -2.84 7.79
N LEU A 40 8.17 -2.73 6.50
CA LEU A 40 7.38 -1.96 5.53
C LEU A 40 6.01 -2.60 5.29
N ARG A 41 5.95 -3.92 5.13
CA ARG A 41 4.69 -4.67 5.01
C ARG A 41 3.80 -4.44 6.23
N GLU A 42 4.34 -4.53 7.44
CA GLU A 42 3.61 -4.31 8.69
C GLU A 42 3.11 -2.88 8.82
N SER A 43 3.93 -1.89 8.45
CA SER A 43 3.51 -0.48 8.42
C SER A 43 2.35 -0.26 7.45
N LEU A 44 2.45 -0.80 6.21
CA LEU A 44 1.40 -0.69 5.20
C LEU A 44 0.12 -1.42 5.63
N MET A 45 0.25 -2.58 6.27
CA MET A 45 -0.88 -3.34 6.80
C MET A 45 -1.53 -2.64 7.98
N CYS A 46 -0.76 -2.01 8.88
CA CYS A 46 -1.29 -1.22 9.99
C CYS A 46 -2.12 -0.06 9.45
N GLU A 47 -1.57 0.73 8.53
CA GLU A 47 -2.28 1.89 8.01
C GLU A 47 -3.52 1.48 7.22
N GLY A 48 -3.42 0.47 6.34
CA GLY A 48 -4.55 -0.05 5.56
C GLY A 48 -5.42 1.10 5.04
N ASP A 49 -4.78 2.09 4.40
CA ASP A 49 -5.32 3.45 4.34
C ASP A 49 -6.61 3.50 3.52
N MET A 50 -7.72 3.79 4.22
CA MET A 50 -9.03 4.08 3.64
C MET A 50 -9.42 5.55 3.82
N THR A 51 -8.45 6.41 4.14
CA THR A 51 -8.73 7.82 4.44
C THR A 51 -9.21 8.51 3.17
N PHE A 52 -10.36 9.17 3.26
CA PHE A 52 -10.89 9.94 2.15
C PHE A 52 -10.09 11.22 2.00
N TYR A 53 -9.58 11.47 0.80
CA TYR A 53 -8.88 12.69 0.45
C TYR A 53 -9.88 13.72 -0.08
N PRO A 54 -10.19 14.80 0.67
CA PRO A 54 -11.07 15.82 0.15
C PRO A 54 -10.41 16.55 -1.01
N MET A 55 -11.24 16.96 -1.96
CA MET A 55 -10.81 17.69 -3.15
C MET A 55 -11.01 19.19 -2.89
N LEU A 56 -9.92 19.96 -2.83
CA LEU A 56 -9.91 21.39 -2.56
C LEU A 56 -9.60 22.21 -3.80
N TRP A 57 -10.20 23.38 -3.93
CA TRP A 57 -9.82 24.37 -4.95
C TRP A 57 -8.52 25.07 -4.54
N ALA A 58 -7.45 24.87 -5.30
CA ALA A 58 -6.19 25.57 -5.08
C ALA A 58 -6.13 26.84 -5.93
N GLU A 59 -6.39 28.01 -5.31
CA GLU A 59 -6.43 29.30 -6.01
C GLU A 59 -5.15 29.60 -6.80
N ASN A 60 -3.99 29.28 -6.22
CA ASN A 60 -2.68 29.49 -6.84
C ASN A 60 -2.42 28.59 -8.06
N MET A 61 -3.17 27.50 -8.22
CA MET A 61 -3.05 26.57 -9.34
C MET A 61 -4.25 26.61 -10.29
N GLY A 62 -5.31 27.35 -9.95
CA GLY A 62 -6.53 27.44 -10.74
C GLY A 62 -7.20 26.08 -11.02
N ARG A 63 -7.00 25.10 -10.14
CA ARG A 63 -7.51 23.73 -10.29
C ARG A 63 -7.81 23.08 -8.95
N VAL A 64 -8.63 22.04 -9.00
CA VAL A 64 -8.89 21.19 -7.84
C VAL A 64 -7.69 20.26 -7.60
N ILE A 65 -7.27 20.13 -6.35
CA ILE A 65 -6.24 19.19 -5.89
C ILE A 65 -6.77 18.33 -4.73
N PRO A 66 -6.26 17.11 -4.55
CA PRO A 66 -6.47 16.37 -3.31
C PRO A 66 -5.73 17.05 -2.15
N ASP A 67 -6.38 17.13 -1.00
CA ASP A 67 -5.78 17.49 0.28
C ASP A 67 -5.29 16.23 0.98
N PHE A 68 -3.96 16.13 1.12
CA PHE A 68 -3.30 15.00 1.77
C PHE A 68 -3.08 15.22 3.28
N GLU A 69 -3.43 16.39 3.83
CA GLU A 69 -3.32 16.66 5.27
C GLU A 69 -4.54 16.08 6.00
N VAL A 70 -4.65 14.76 5.97
CA VAL A 70 -5.75 14.01 6.57
C VAL A 70 -5.25 13.13 7.71
N VAL A 71 -6.12 12.91 8.70
CA VAL A 71 -5.79 12.04 9.84
C VAL A 71 -5.89 10.58 9.41
N HIS A 72 -4.74 9.91 9.36
CA HIS A 72 -4.67 8.47 9.16
C HIS A 72 -4.87 7.72 10.48
N THR A 73 -5.45 6.52 10.40
CA THR A 73 -5.64 5.64 11.56
C THR A 73 -5.30 4.21 11.18
N CYS A 74 -4.60 3.50 12.09
CA CYS A 74 -4.39 2.07 11.89
C CYS A 74 -5.69 1.29 12.05
N ARG A 75 -5.87 0.26 11.21
CA ARG A 75 -7.08 -0.58 11.16
C ARG A 75 -6.71 -2.06 11.20
N ASP A 76 -7.69 -2.90 11.49
CA ASP A 76 -7.52 -4.35 11.34
C ASP A 76 -7.41 -4.68 9.85
N TYR A 77 -6.20 -5.05 9.43
CA TYR A 77 -5.91 -5.41 8.04
C TYR A 77 -6.75 -6.60 7.55
N SER A 78 -7.02 -7.59 8.41
CA SER A 78 -7.77 -8.77 8.01
C SER A 78 -9.23 -8.41 7.73
N ALA A 79 -9.83 -7.61 8.60
CA ALA A 79 -11.19 -7.11 8.40
C ALA A 79 -11.29 -6.22 7.15
N LEU A 80 -10.28 -5.36 6.92
CA LEU A 80 -10.19 -4.54 5.70
C LEU A 80 -10.12 -5.41 4.44
N LYS A 81 -9.24 -6.42 4.45
CA LYS A 81 -9.06 -7.33 3.32
C LYS A 81 -10.36 -8.08 3.02
N GLU A 82 -11.02 -8.63 4.03
CA GLU A 82 -12.30 -9.31 3.86
C GLU A 82 -13.39 -8.38 3.30
N TRP A 83 -13.44 -7.14 3.80
CA TRP A 83 -14.37 -6.12 3.28
C TRP A 83 -14.13 -5.83 1.79
N ALA A 84 -12.87 -5.73 1.37
CA ALA A 84 -12.45 -5.45 0.01
C ALA A 84 -12.69 -6.63 -0.93
N ASP A 85 -12.30 -7.86 -0.53
CA ASP A 85 -12.50 -9.09 -1.31
C ASP A 85 -13.98 -9.31 -1.64
N ASN A 86 -14.89 -9.04 -0.68
CA ASN A 86 -16.34 -9.14 -0.88
C ASN A 86 -16.94 -8.04 -1.77
N ARG A 87 -16.14 -7.05 -2.18
CA ARG A 87 -16.51 -5.91 -3.04
C ARG A 87 -15.67 -5.83 -4.30
N ASP A 88 -14.89 -6.86 -4.59
CA ASP A 88 -14.05 -6.91 -5.78
C ASP A 88 -14.87 -6.70 -7.06
N ALA A 89 -14.44 -5.71 -7.85
CA ALA A 89 -15.03 -5.36 -9.13
C ALA A 89 -14.45 -6.17 -10.30
N ALA A 90 -13.31 -6.85 -10.11
CA ALA A 90 -12.65 -7.62 -11.15
C ALA A 90 -13.19 -9.06 -11.27
N THR A 91 -13.76 -9.61 -10.19
CA THR A 91 -14.30 -10.98 -10.19
C THR A 91 -15.77 -11.00 -10.62
N GLU A 92 -16.08 -11.68 -11.73
CA GLU A 92 -17.40 -11.70 -12.39
C GLU A 92 -18.56 -12.00 -11.42
N GLY A 93 -18.39 -12.96 -10.51
CA GLY A 93 -19.44 -13.34 -9.55
C GLY A 93 -19.54 -12.45 -8.30
N VAL A 94 -18.54 -11.60 -8.03
CA VAL A 94 -18.51 -10.72 -6.85
C VAL A 94 -19.11 -9.36 -7.19
N TRP A 95 -18.76 -8.80 -8.35
CA TRP A 95 -19.28 -7.49 -8.75
C TRP A 95 -20.80 -7.53 -8.97
N GLN A 96 -21.34 -8.61 -9.54
CA GLN A 96 -22.78 -8.79 -9.74
C GLN A 96 -23.55 -8.78 -8.41
N LYS A 97 -23.01 -9.46 -7.38
CA LYS A 97 -23.60 -9.45 -6.02
C LYS A 97 -23.54 -8.07 -5.38
N SER A 98 -22.41 -7.37 -5.56
CA SER A 98 -22.27 -6.00 -5.06
C SER A 98 -23.23 -5.02 -5.74
N ALA A 99 -23.42 -5.14 -7.06
CA ALA A 99 -24.39 -4.36 -7.82
C ALA A 99 -25.82 -4.62 -7.34
N ALA A 100 -26.22 -5.89 -7.18
CA ALA A 100 -27.54 -6.26 -6.68
C ALA A 100 -27.83 -5.66 -5.29
N ARG A 101 -26.84 -5.69 -4.37
CA ARG A 101 -26.96 -5.07 -3.03
C ARG A 101 -27.15 -3.55 -3.12
N LEU A 102 -26.45 -2.89 -4.03
CA LEU A 102 -26.60 -1.44 -4.25
C LEU A 102 -27.98 -1.11 -4.82
N HIS A 103 -28.47 -1.86 -5.81
CA HIS A 103 -29.82 -1.67 -6.34
C HIS A 103 -30.90 -1.81 -5.27
N ALA A 104 -30.83 -2.85 -4.44
CA ALA A 104 -31.80 -3.07 -3.36
C ALA A 104 -31.80 -1.97 -2.29
N THR A 105 -30.70 -1.23 -2.12
CA THR A 105 -30.60 -0.13 -1.15
C THR A 105 -31.03 1.23 -1.71
N MET A 106 -31.21 1.34 -3.04
CA MET A 106 -31.69 2.56 -3.71
C MET A 106 -33.20 2.59 -3.96
N GLU A 107 -33.90 1.48 -3.71
CA GLU A 107 -35.36 1.35 -3.88
C GLU A 107 -36.16 1.73 -2.61
N HIS A 108 -35.48 2.23 -1.57
CA HIS A 108 -36.04 2.79 -0.34
C HIS A 108 -35.67 4.27 -0.20
#